data_AF-A0A2S6U2Z4-F1
#
_entry.id   AF-A0A2S6U2Z4-F1
#
_cell.length_a   1.000
_cell.length_b   1.000
_cell.length_c   1.000
_cell.angle_alpha   90.00
_cell.angle_beta   90.00
_cell.angle_gamma   90.00
#
_symmetry.space_group_name_H-M   'P 1'
#
loop_
_entity.id
_entity.type
_entity.pdbx_description
1 polymer ?
#
loop_
_entity_poly.entity_id
_entity_poly.type
_entity_poly.pdbx_seq_one_letter_code
_entity_poly.pdbx_strand_id
1 'polypeptide(L)' 'ETAAAQSYSAAEKARIDRLRDDAIIGTPDRVGGQLRDLARQLGIDELVVLTWTHGLAARKRSYELLAREFAIGGDE' A
#
# COMPACT_ATOMS: atom_id res chain seq x y z
N GLU A 1 -18.98 6.35 -12.72
CA GLU A 1 -18.78 7.76 -12.32
C GLU A 1 -17.47 8.22 -12.97
N THR A 2 -17.52 9.26 -13.80
CA THR A 2 -16.40 9.68 -14.63
C THR A 2 -15.65 10.79 -13.90
N ALA A 3 -14.46 10.49 -13.38
CA ALA A 3 -13.55 11.53 -12.90
C ALA A 3 -13.18 12.41 -14.09
N ALA A 4 -13.78 13.60 -14.19
CA ALA A 4 -13.38 14.59 -15.18
C ALA A 4 -11.89 14.89 -14.97
N ALA A 5 -11.11 14.88 -16.05
CA ALA A 5 -9.68 15.18 -16.03
C ALA A 5 -9.45 16.68 -15.74
N GLN A 6 -9.73 17.11 -14.51
CA GLN A 6 -9.29 18.38 -13.99
C GLN A 6 -7.76 18.34 -13.93
N SER A 7 -7.12 19.32 -14.56
CA SER A 7 -5.67 19.43 -14.52
C SER A 7 -5.24 19.91 -13.14
N TYR A 8 -4.44 19.11 -12.44
CA TYR A 8 -3.87 19.50 -11.15
C TYR A 8 -2.99 20.74 -11.28
N SER A 9 -3.15 21.69 -10.36
CA SER A 9 -2.24 22.80 -10.14
C SER A 9 -0.83 22.30 -9.77
N ALA A 10 0.17 23.18 -9.84
CA ALA A 10 1.54 22.84 -9.47
C ALA A 10 1.63 22.39 -7.99
N ALA A 11 0.88 23.04 -7.10
CA ALA A 11 0.84 22.68 -5.68
C ALA A 11 0.20 21.29 -5.45
N GLU A 12 -0.87 20.97 -6.16
CA GLU A 12 -1.52 19.65 -6.09
C GLU A 12 -0.61 18.54 -6.63
N LYS A 13 0.07 18.77 -7.76
CA LYS A 13 1.05 17.83 -8.32
C LYS A 13 2.16 17.54 -7.31
N ALA A 14 2.76 18.60 -6.74
CA ALA A 14 3.81 18.45 -5.73
C ALA A 14 3.35 17.71 -4.46
N ARG A 15 2.06 17.76 -4.12
CA ARG A 15 1.48 16.99 -3.02
C ARG A 15 1.27 15.53 -3.41
N ILE A 16 0.78 15.27 -4.62
CA ILE A 16 0.59 13.91 -5.15
C ILE A 16 1.94 13.19 -5.26
N ASP A 17 2.96 13.87 -5.77
CA ASP A 17 4.29 13.27 -5.95
C ASP A 17 4.91 12.90 -4.60
N ARG A 18 4.85 13.79 -3.60
CA ARG A 18 5.26 13.45 -2.22
C ARG A 18 4.51 12.25 -1.65
N LEU A 19 3.19 12.20 -1.86
CA LEU A 19 2.40 11.06 -1.41
C LEU A 19 2.79 9.76 -2.10
N ARG A 20 3.22 9.82 -3.37
CA ARG A 20 3.71 8.65 -4.13
C ARG A 20 5.09 8.20 -3.67
N ASP A 21 5.96 9.14 -3.35
CA ASP A 21 7.31 8.84 -2.86
C ASP A 21 7.26 8.07 -1.53
N ASP A 22 6.32 8.43 -0.64
CA ASP A 22 6.12 7.76 0.65
C ASP A 22 5.28 6.47 0.54
N ALA A 23 4.64 6.21 -0.60
CA ALA A 23 3.70 5.11 -0.73
C ALA A 23 4.40 3.76 -0.99
N ILE A 24 4.02 2.76 -0.20
CA ILE A 24 4.42 1.36 -0.43
C ILE A 24 3.40 0.72 -1.40
N ILE A 25 3.73 0.74 -2.70
CA ILE A 25 2.87 0.24 -3.78
C ILE A 25 3.69 -0.68 -4.69
N GLY A 26 3.13 -1.85 -5.01
CA GLY A 26 3.78 -2.78 -5.92
C GLY A 26 3.15 -4.17 -5.96
N THR A 27 3.91 -5.14 -6.46
CA THR A 27 3.61 -6.57 -6.36
C THR A 27 3.77 -7.06 -4.91
N PRO A 28 3.18 -8.21 -4.55
CA PRO A 28 3.22 -8.70 -3.16
C PRO A 28 4.64 -8.86 -2.61
N ASP A 29 5.56 -9.41 -3.41
CA ASP A 29 6.97 -9.60 -3.07
C ASP A 29 7.69 -8.27 -2.79
N ARG A 30 7.45 -7.26 -3.64
CA ARG A 30 8.05 -5.93 -3.49
C ARG A 30 7.54 -5.24 -2.23
N VAL A 31 6.22 -5.25 -2.04
CA VAL A 31 5.58 -4.64 -0.86
C VAL A 31 6.02 -5.36 0.42
N GLY A 32 6.05 -6.69 0.40
CA GLY A 32 6.52 -7.51 1.52
C GLY A 32 7.96 -7.22 1.89
N GLY A 33 8.85 -7.07 0.90
CA GLY A 33 10.23 -6.62 1.11
C GLY A 33 10.29 -5.25 1.79
N GLN A 34 9.61 -4.24 1.24
CA GLN A 34 9.61 -2.88 1.79
C GLN A 34 9.05 -2.82 3.23
N LEU A 35 8.00 -3.59 3.53
CA LEU A 35 7.45 -3.66 4.89
C LEU A 35 8.41 -4.33 5.88
N ARG A 36 9.07 -5.44 5.49
CA ARG A 36 10.10 -6.08 6.33
C ARG A 36 11.28 -5.14 6.56
N ASP A 37 11.71 -4.40 5.55
CA ASP A 37 12.80 -3.43 5.65
C ASP A 37 12.43 -2.30 6.62
N LEU A 38 11.20 -1.77 6.50
CA LEU A 38 10.68 -0.76 7.41
C LEU A 38 10.61 -1.26 8.86
N ALA A 39 10.11 -2.48 9.09
CA ALA A 39 10.06 -3.07 10.43
C ALA A 39 11.46 -3.19 11.05
N ARG A 40 12.46 -3.64 10.26
CA ARG A 40 13.86 -3.70 10.71
C ARG A 40 14.45 -2.33 11.02
N GLN A 41 14.15 -1.32 10.21
CA GLN A 41 14.62 0.05 10.45
C GLN A 41 14.04 0.66 11.73
N LEU A 42 12.78 0.35 12.03
CA LEU A 42 12.08 0.84 13.23
C LEU A 42 12.31 -0.03 14.47
N GLY A 43 12.85 -1.24 14.32
CA GLY A 43 13.08 -2.18 15.43
C GLY A 43 11.79 -2.70 16.04
N ILE A 44 10.76 -2.95 15.22
CA ILE A 44 9.45 -3.41 15.66
C ILE A 44 9.16 -4.83 15.14
N ASP A 45 8.42 -5.59 15.93
CA ASP A 45 8.05 -6.98 15.61
C ASP A 45 6.75 -7.07 14.80
N GLU A 46 5.89 -6.04 14.88
CA GLU A 46 4.57 -6.03 14.26
C GLU A 46 4.29 -4.75 13.47
N LEU A 47 3.56 -4.91 12.36
CA LEU A 47 3.07 -3.82 11.51
C LEU A 47 1.56 -3.95 11.33
N VAL A 48 0.84 -2.85 11.54
CA VAL A 48 -0.59 -2.77 11.22
C VAL A 48 -0.76 -2.06 9.88
N VAL A 49 -1.32 -2.76 8.89
CA VAL A 49 -1.48 -2.24 7.52
C VAL A 49 -2.87 -1.65 7.32
N LEU A 50 -2.91 -0.39 6.87
CA LEU A 50 -4.12 0.30 6.42
C LEU A 50 -4.02 0.60 4.93
N THR A 51 -4.93 0.04 4.13
CA THR A 51 -4.94 0.25 2.68
C THR A 51 -6.00 1.28 2.27
N TRP A 52 -5.55 2.47 1.87
CA TRP A 52 -6.40 3.50 1.27
C TRP A 52 -6.62 3.21 -0.22
N THR A 53 -7.81 2.72 -0.55
CA THR A 53 -8.22 2.48 -1.94
C THR A 53 -9.71 2.70 -2.09
N HIS A 54 -10.12 3.17 -3.27
CA HIS A 54 -11.50 3.54 -3.55
C HIS A 54 -12.45 2.32 -3.49
N GLY A 55 -12.01 1.15 -3.94
CA GLY A 55 -12.85 -0.03 -4.09
C GLY A 55 -12.69 -1.05 -2.98
N LEU A 56 -13.81 -1.52 -2.39
CA LEU A 56 -13.79 -2.59 -1.39
C LEU A 56 -13.15 -3.87 -1.92
N ALA A 57 -13.46 -4.28 -3.16
CA ALA A 57 -12.91 -5.49 -3.76
C ALA A 57 -11.38 -5.40 -3.93
N ALA A 58 -10.88 -4.26 -4.41
CA ALA A 58 -9.44 -4.03 -4.52
C ALA A 58 -8.76 -4.04 -3.15
N ARG A 59 -9.41 -3.46 -2.12
CA ARG A 59 -8.90 -3.48 -0.74
C ARG A 59 -8.78 -4.89 -0.18
N LYS A 60 -9.83 -5.71 -0.33
CA LYS A 60 -9.83 -7.12 0.09
C LYS A 60 -8.73 -7.90 -0.62
N ARG A 61 -8.62 -7.75 -1.94
CA ARG A 61 -7.58 -8.41 -2.73
C ARG A 61 -6.16 -8.03 -2.29
N SER A 62 -5.93 -6.76 -1.95
CA SER A 62 -4.65 -6.31 -1.41
C SER A 62 -4.30 -7.02 -0.09
N TYR A 63 -5.26 -7.15 0.83
CA TYR A 63 -5.03 -7.89 2.07
C TYR A 63 -4.82 -9.39 1.85
N GLU A 64 -5.57 -10.03 0.94
CA GLU A 64 -5.33 -11.44 0.58
C GLU A 64 -3.91 -11.68 0.07
N LEU A 65 -3.41 -10.77 -0.77
CA LEU A 65 -2.05 -10.87 -1.34
C LEU A 65 -0.99 -10.68 -0.26
N LEU A 66 -1.19 -9.72 0.66
CA LEU A 66 -0.30 -9.52 1.80
C LEU A 66 -0.35 -10.71 2.76
N ALA A 67 -1.53 -11.22 3.08
CA ALA A 67 -1.68 -12.40 3.94
C ALA A 67 -0.90 -13.60 3.37
N ARG A 68 -0.98 -13.84 2.05
CA ARG A 68 -0.20 -14.89 1.38
C ARG A 68 1.31 -14.64 1.43
N GLU A 69 1.75 -13.42 1.13
CA GLU A 69 3.18 -13.03 1.17
C GLU A 69 3.81 -13.20 2.56
N PHE A 70 3.02 -12.98 3.61
CA PHE A 70 3.45 -13.11 5.00
C PHE A 70 3.07 -14.46 5.63
N ALA A 71 2.49 -15.38 4.86
CA ALA A 71 1.98 -16.67 5.34
C ALA A 71 1.03 -16.55 6.55
N ILE A 72 0.21 -15.49 6.58
CA ILE A 72 -0.80 -15.25 7.60
C ILE A 72 -2.12 -15.88 7.14
N GLY A 73 -2.69 -16.76 7.96
CA GLY A 73 -3.98 -17.39 7.69
C GLY A 73 -3.92 -18.62 6.77
N GLY A 74 -2.82 -19.37 6.79
CA GLY A 74 -2.69 -20.68 6.15
C GLY A 74 -2.56 -21.80 7.17
N ASP A 75 -3.71 -22.30 7.63
CA ASP A 75 -4.02 -23.70 8.00
C ASP A 75 -5.49 -23.73 8.47
N GLU A 76 -6.41 -23.69 7.50
CA GLU A 76 -7.77 -24.27 7.57
C GLU A 76 -8.20 -24.77 6.18
#